data_AF-A0A1F8QPI9-F1
#
_entry.id   AF-A0A1F8QPI9-F1
#
_cell.length_a   1.000
_cell.length_b   1.000
_cell.length_c   1.000
_cell.angle_alpha   90.00
_cell.angle_beta   90.00
_cell.angle_gamma   90.00
#
_symmetry.space_group_name_H-M   'P 1'
#
loop_
_entity.id
_entity.type
_entity.pdbx_description
1 polymer ?
#
loop_
_entity_poly.entity_id
_entity_poly.type
_entity_poly.pdbx_seq_one_letter_code
_entity_poly.pdbx_strand_id
1 'polypeptide(L)' 'MKYNVAQLLKEQSGGMRQYSLHEDISALDPDIIPLTALDGNIQLIRTADGILARGTLNTSVELTCSRCV' A
#
# COMPACT_ATOMS: atom_id res chain seq x y z
N MET A 1 2.19 8.39 1.62
CA MET A 1 2.03 8.33 0.14
C MET A 1 0.68 8.87 -0.28
N LYS A 2 0.58 9.47 -1.47
CA LYS A 2 -0.68 10.05 -1.98
C LYS A 2 -0.80 9.78 -3.47
N TYR A 3 -1.92 9.19 -3.89
CA TYR A 3 -2.23 8.93 -5.30
C TYR A 3 -3.36 9.84 -5.75
N ASN A 4 -3.18 10.50 -6.90
CA ASN A 4 -4.25 11.31 -7.48
C ASN A 4 -5.27 10.39 -8.17
N VAL A 5 -6.50 10.41 -7.68
CA VAL A 5 -7.62 9.62 -8.23
C VAL A 5 -8.62 10.44 -9.04
N ALA A 6 -8.40 11.74 -9.22
CA ALA A 6 -9.35 12.63 -9.87
C ALA A 6 -9.63 12.25 -11.33
N GLN A 7 -8.64 11.72 -12.05
CA GLN A 7 -8.84 11.22 -13.41
C GLN A 7 -9.62 9.89 -13.42
N LEU A 8 -9.27 8.97 -12.52
CA LEU A 8 -9.94 7.68 -12.40
C LEU A 8 -11.41 7.81 -12.00
N LEU A 9 -11.75 8.83 -11.19
CA LEU A 9 -13.14 9.15 -10.83
C LEU A 9 -13.99 9.62 -12.01
N LYS A 10 -13.36 10.17 -13.06
CA LYS A 10 -14.04 10.60 -14.29
C LYS A 10 -14.22 9.46 -15.31
N GLU A 11 -13.54 8.33 -15.10
CA GLU A 11 -13.69 7.14 -15.92
C GLU A 11 -15.02 6.42 -15.58
N GLN A 12 -15.47 5.54 -16.48
CA GLN A 12 -16.62 4.67 -16.19
C GLN A 12 -16.26 3.64 -15.12
N SER A 13 -17.28 3.06 -14.49
CA SER A 13 -17.08 1.93 -13.56
C SER A 13 -16.31 0.81 -14.26
N GLY A 14 -15.28 0.28 -13.58
CA GLY A 14 -14.33 -0.68 -14.14
C GLY A 14 -13.00 -0.07 -14.61
N GLY A 15 -12.88 1.26 -14.70
CA GLY A 15 -11.60 1.93 -14.92
C GLY A 15 -10.57 1.53 -13.86
N MET A 16 -9.31 1.36 -14.25
CA MET A 16 -8.27 0.86 -13.34
C MET A 16 -6.94 1.60 -13.48
N ARG A 17 -6.22 1.74 -12.37
CA ARG A 17 -4.82 2.20 -12.32
C ARG A 17 -4.01 1.29 -11.43
N GLN A 18 -2.78 0.99 -11.83
CA GLN A 18 -1.86 0.18 -11.06
C GLN A 18 -0.57 0.94 -10.81
N TYR A 19 -0.07 0.83 -9.59
CA TYR A 19 1.17 1.45 -9.13
C TYR A 19 2.03 0.38 -8.45
N SER A 20 3.32 0.39 -8.76
CA SER A 20 4.32 -0.35 -8.00
C SER A 20 4.88 0.55 -6.90
N LEU A 21 5.16 -0.04 -5.75
CA LEU A 21 5.66 0.63 -4.57
C LEU A 21 7.02 0.08 -4.19
N HIS A 22 7.89 1.00 -3.78
CA HIS A 22 9.17 0.74 -3.16
C HIS A 22 9.47 1.92 -2.23
N GLU A 23 9.06 1.81 -0.98
CA GLU A 23 8.96 2.97 -0.09
C GLU A 23 9.44 2.67 1.31
N ASP A 24 10.05 3.65 1.96
CA ASP A 24 10.46 3.56 3.36
C ASP A 24 9.25 3.79 4.29
N ILE A 25 9.05 2.88 5.23
CA ILE A 25 7.95 2.92 6.22
C ILE A 25 8.44 3.17 7.65
N SER A 26 9.71 3.55 7.84
CA SER A 26 10.29 3.82 9.16
C SER A 26 9.55 4.91 9.95
N ALA A 27 8.80 5.78 9.26
CA ALA A 27 7.99 6.84 9.88
C ALA A 27 6.51 6.47 10.06
N LEU A 28 6.11 5.22 9.78
CA LEU A 28 4.71 4.81 9.86
C LEU A 28 4.24 4.65 11.31
N ASP A 29 5.09 4.05 12.15
CA ASP A 29 4.86 3.82 13.57
C ASP A 29 6.23 3.73 14.28
N PRO A 30 6.46 4.44 15.41
CA PRO A 30 7.72 4.36 16.14
C PRO A 30 8.08 2.96 16.66
N ASP A 31 7.11 2.07 16.84
CA ASP A 31 7.33 0.70 17.36
C ASP A 31 7.69 -0.29 16.24
N ILE A 32 7.59 0.11 14.97
CA ILE A 32 7.91 -0.72 13.82
C ILE A 32 9.31 -0.36 13.33
N ILE A 33 10.23 -1.32 13.42
CA ILE A 33 11.57 -1.22 12.84
C ILE A 33 11.58 -2.01 11.53
N PRO A 34 11.41 -1.37 10.37
CA PRO A 34 11.48 -2.06 9.09
C PRO A 34 12.93 -2.43 8.76
N LEU A 35 13.12 -3.68 8.34
CA LEU A 35 14.41 -4.21 7.86
C LEU A 35 14.55 -4.07 6.34
N THR A 36 13.44 -3.98 5.62
CA THR A 36 13.39 -3.74 4.17
C THR A 36 12.38 -2.66 3.84
N ALA A 37 12.53 -2.05 2.67
CA ALA A 37 11.48 -1.19 2.11
C ALA A 37 10.15 -1.97 2.00
N LEU A 38 9.05 -1.21 1.96
CA LEU A 38 7.74 -1.72 1.63
C LEU A 38 7.62 -1.84 0.11
N ASP A 39 7.58 -3.08 -0.35
CA ASP A 39 7.52 -3.43 -1.76
C ASP A 39 6.17 -4.03 -2.13
N GLY A 40 5.67 -3.70 -3.30
CA GLY A 40 4.52 -4.40 -3.86
C GLY A 40 3.73 -3.59 -4.85
N ASN A 41 2.45 -3.93 -5.01
CA ASN A 41 1.59 -3.32 -6.00
C ASN A 41 0.25 -2.94 -5.41
N ILE A 42 -0.25 -1.77 -5.81
CA ILE A 42 -1.60 -1.31 -5.52
C ILE A 42 -2.34 -1.11 -6.83
N GLN A 43 -3.58 -1.57 -6.86
CA GLN A 43 -4.54 -1.40 -7.91
C GLN A 43 -5.71 -0.58 -7.37
N LEU A 44 -6.03 0.50 -8.08
CA LEU A 44 -7.19 1.35 -7.83
C LEU A 44 -8.21 1.09 -8.92
N ILE A 45 -9.44 0.75 -8.53
CA ILE A 45 -10.54 0.42 -9.46
C ILE A 45 -11.69 1.39 -9.22
N ARG A 46 -12.19 2.02 -10.28
CA ARG A 46 -13.42 2.82 -10.24
C ARG A 46 -14.62 1.89 -10.06
N THR A 47 -15.36 2.07 -8.97
CA THR A 47 -16.67 1.43 -8.76
C THR A 47 -17.79 2.44 -9.01
N ALA A 48 -19.06 2.03 -8.94
CA ALA A 48 -20.19 2.95 -9.05
C ALA A 48 -20.11 4.08 -7.98
N ASP A 49 -19.79 3.71 -6.74
CA ASP A 49 -19.89 4.61 -5.59
C ASP A 49 -18.54 5.21 -5.15
N GLY A 50 -17.41 4.80 -5.75
CA GLY A 50 -16.10 5.30 -5.32
C GLY A 50 -14.91 4.67 -6.02
N ILE A 51 -13.80 4.54 -5.28
CA ILE A 51 -12.58 3.86 -5.70
C ILE A 51 -12.34 2.69 -4.74
N LEU A 52 -12.23 1.49 -5.28
CA LEU A 52 -11.73 0.32 -4.55
C LEU A 52 -10.21 0.30 -4.67
N ALA A 53 -9.52 0.34 -3.53
CA ALA A 53 -8.07 0.14 -3.46
C ALA A 53 -7.78 -1.30 -3.02
N ARG A 54 -7.01 -2.03 -3.81
CA ARG A 54 -6.54 -3.38 -3.50
C ARG A 54 -5.03 -3.43 -3.71
N GLY A 55 -4.30 -4.05 -2.81
CA GLY A 55 -2.86 -4.22 -3.00
C GLY A 55 -2.32 -5.41 -2.25
N THR A 56 -1.18 -5.90 -2.71
CA THR A 56 -0.35 -6.86 -1.99
C THR A 56 0.99 -6.19 -1.76
N LEU A 57 1.34 -6.02 -0.49
CA LEU A 57 2.53 -5.33 -0.03
C LEU A 57 3.27 -6.26 0.91
N ASN A 58 4.60 -6.26 0.80
CA ASN A 58 5.48 -7.11 1.60
C ASN A 58 6.61 -6.24 2.15
N THR A 59 7.01 -6.53 3.36
CA THR A 59 8.17 -5.93 4.03
C THR A 59 8.61 -6.90 5.14
N SER A 60 9.86 -6.76 5.58
CA SER A 60 10.37 -7.45 6.77
C SER A 60 10.49 -6.45 7.90
N VAL A 61 10.03 -6.83 9.09
CA VAL A 61 10.12 -6.02 10.31
C VAL A 61 10.86 -6.78 11.40
N GLU A 62 11.53 -6.05 12.28
CA GLU A 62 12.12 -6.64 13.48
C GLU A 62 11.01 -7.01 14.47
N LEU A 63 11.09 -8.21 15.05
CA LEU A 63 10.16 -8.68 16.08
C LEU A 63 10.95 -9.32 17.22
N THR A 64 10.54 -9.07 18.46
CA THR A 64 11.05 -9.81 19.60
C THR A 64 10.53 -11.25 19.58
N CYS A 65 11.44 -12.21 19.57
CA CYS A 65 11.06 -13.63 19.61
C CYS A 65 10.50 -13.99 20.99
N SER A 66 9.22 -14.34 21.07
CA SER A 66 8.55 -14.76 22.30
C SER A 66 9.08 -16.07 22.91
N ARG A 67 9.89 -16.85 22.16
CA ARG A 67 10.53 -18.08 22.65
C ARG A 67 11.89 -17.86 23.28
N CYS A 68 12.49 -16.69 23.09
CA CYS A 68 13.83 -16.36 23.58
C CYS A 68 13.79 -15.39 24.77
N VAL A 69 12.59 -15.10 25.29
CA VAL A 69 12.37 -14.27 26.50
C VAL A 69 12.55 -15.13 27.75
#